data_AF-A0A235HUZ7-F1
#
_entry.id   AF-A0A235HUZ7-F1
#
_cell.length_a   1.000
_cell.length_b   1.000
_cell.length_c   1.000
_cell.angle_alpha   90.00
_cell.angle_beta   90.00
_cell.angle_gamma   90.00
#
_symmetry.space_group_name_H-M   'P 1'
#
loop_
_entity.id
_entity.type
_entity.pdbx_description
1 polymer ?
#
loop_
_entity_poly.entity_id
_entity_poly.type
_entity_poly.pdbx_seq_one_letter_code
_entity_poly.pdbx_strand_id
1 'polypeptide(L)' 'MSDQALEKMTRDAAGNNGGLSSVQFAKMKGVGIEIVHRWKNNKEPMPSGWAFLGGKWIPETRESCAE' A
#
# COMPACT_ATOMS: atom_id res chain seq x y z
N MET A 1 -14.58 12.95 4.98
CA MET A 1 -13.81 12.71 3.74
C MET A 1 -14.47 11.53 3.05
N SER A 2 -15.02 11.71 1.85
CA SER A 2 -15.88 10.72 1.19
C SER A 2 -15.07 9.54 0.64
N ASP A 3 -15.62 8.33 0.68
CA ASP A 3 -14.99 7.09 0.22
C ASP A 3 -14.46 7.17 -1.22
N GLN A 4 -15.09 8.00 -2.06
CA GLN A 4 -14.64 8.28 -3.43
C GLN A 4 -13.22 8.87 -3.53
N ALA A 5 -12.77 9.65 -2.53
CA ALA A 5 -11.43 10.21 -2.53
C ALA A 5 -10.36 9.13 -2.29
N LEU A 6 -10.68 8.15 -1.44
CA LEU A 6 -9.84 7.00 -1.18
C LEU A 6 -9.79 6.09 -2.41
N GLU A 7 -10.94 5.78 -3.01
CA GLU A 7 -11.01 4.97 -4.24
C GLU A 7 -10.29 5.62 -5.43
N LYS A 8 -10.35 6.95 -5.55
CA LYS A 8 -9.61 7.68 -6.57
C LYS A 8 -8.11 7.62 -6.30
N MET A 9 -7.67 7.82 -5.06
CA MET A 9 -6.26 7.75 -4.69
C MET A 9 -5.67 6.34 -4.86
N THR A 10 -6.46 5.30 -4.57
CA THR A 10 -6.08 3.89 -4.81
C THR A 10 -6.03 3.57 -6.31
N ARG A 11 -6.96 4.08 -7.11
CA ARG A 11 -6.91 3.95 -8.58
C ARG A 11 -5.77 4.72 -9.21
N ASP A 12 -5.46 5.91 -8.72
CA ASP A 12 -4.32 6.70 -9.19
C ASP A 12 -3.00 6.01 -8.80
N ALA A 13 -2.93 5.35 -7.63
CA ALA A 13 -1.80 4.50 -7.25
C ALA A 13 -1.66 3.25 -8.13
N ALA A 14 -2.78 2.67 -8.56
CA ALA A 14 -2.83 1.54 -9.48
C ALA A 14 -2.54 1.95 -10.94
N GLY A 15 -2.96 3.15 -11.35
CA GLY A 15 -2.71 3.74 -12.67
C GLY A 15 -1.32 4.36 -12.83
N ASN A 16 -0.62 4.61 -11.72
CA ASN A 16 0.74 5.16 -11.71
C ASN A 16 1.80 4.07 -11.51
N ASN A 17 1.76 3.03 -12.35
CA ASN A 17 2.88 2.13 -12.72
C ASN A 17 3.93 1.73 -11.66
N GLY A 18 3.59 1.59 -10.37
CA GLY A 18 4.57 1.08 -9.40
C GLY A 18 4.27 1.17 -7.91
N GLY A 19 3.11 1.67 -7.47
CA GLY A 19 2.75 1.69 -6.04
C GLY A 19 3.17 2.94 -5.28
N LEU A 20 2.90 2.94 -3.97
CA LEU A 20 2.99 4.06 -3.05
C LEU A 20 4.35 4.09 -2.33
N SER A 21 4.94 5.27 -2.14
CA SER A 21 6.04 5.41 -1.17
C SER A 21 5.55 5.12 0.25
N SER A 22 6.46 4.79 1.18
CA SER A 22 6.08 4.54 2.59
C SER A 22 5.32 5.71 3.23
N VAL A 23 5.63 6.95 2.86
CA VAL A 23 4.93 8.15 3.36
C VAL A 23 3.52 8.25 2.81
N GLN A 24 3.32 7.99 1.51
CA GLN A 24 1.98 7.97 0.92
C GLN A 24 1.13 6.83 1.47
N PHE A 25 1.75 5.67 1.66
CA PHE A 25 1.11 4.50 2.25
C PHE A 25 0.67 4.76 3.70
N ALA A 26 1.54 5.36 4.52
CA ALA A 26 1.22 5.77 5.89
C ALA A 26 0.00 6.70 5.92
N LYS A 27 -0.01 7.73 5.05
CA LYS A 27 -1.14 8.67 4.93
C LYS A 27 -2.44 7.97 4.52
N MET A 28 -2.37 7.05 3.55
CA MET A 28 -3.55 6.29 3.09
C MET A 28 -4.10 5.38 4.19
N LYS A 29 -3.24 4.74 4.99
CA LYS A 29 -3.65 3.87 6.09
C LYS A 29 -4.03 4.63 7.37
N GLY A 30 -3.76 5.93 7.45
CA GLY A 30 -3.99 6.72 8.65
C GLY A 30 -3.09 6.32 9.83
N VAL A 31 -1.88 5.85 9.55
CA VAL A 31 -0.90 5.38 10.55
C VAL A 31 0.37 6.21 10.48
N GLY A 32 1.19 6.16 11.54
CA GLY A 32 2.51 6.76 11.55
C GLY A 32 3.52 6.03 10.66
N ILE A 33 4.52 6.75 10.17
CA ILE A 33 5.56 6.20 9.26
C ILE A 33 6.39 5.11 9.93
N GLU A 34 6.53 5.17 11.25
CA GLU A 34 7.21 4.17 12.08
C GLU A 34 6.51 2.81 12.05
N ILE A 35 5.17 2.77 11.97
CA ILE A 35 4.40 1.54 11.80
C ILE A 35 4.72 0.93 10.43
N VAL A 36 4.72 1.77 9.37
CA VAL A 36 5.05 1.32 8.01
C VAL A 36 6.49 0.78 7.92
N HIS A 37 7.44 1.37 8.65
CA HIS A 37 8.80 0.83 8.75
C HIS A 37 8.84 -0.51 9.48
N ARG A 38 8.02 -0.74 10.50
CA ARG A 38 7.94 -2.05 11.17
C ARG A 38 7.36 -3.12 10.24
N TRP A 39 6.33 -2.80 9.47
CA TRP A 39 5.78 -3.68 8.42
C TRP A 39 6.84 -4.07 7.38
N LYS A 40 7.54 -3.08 6.80
CA LYS A 40 8.63 -3.31 5.82
C LYS A 40 9.75 -4.21 6.38
N ASN A 41 10.05 -4.09 7.68
CA ASN A 41 11.16 -4.79 8.33
C ASN A 41 10.72 -6.11 8.99
N ASN A 42 9.51 -6.61 8.70
CA ASN A 42 8.93 -7.82 9.31
C ASN A 42 8.93 -7.81 10.85
N LYS A 43 8.80 -6.63 11.47
CA LYS A 43 8.68 -6.46 12.92
C LYS A 43 7.23 -6.48 13.39
N GLU A 44 6.30 -6.20 12.48
CA GLU A 44 4.86 -6.29 12.68
C GLU A 44 4.22 -6.87 11.40
N PRO A 45 3.09 -7.59 11.51
CA PRO A 45 2.40 -8.13 10.35
C PRO A 45 1.94 -6.99 9.43
N MET A 46 2.18 -7.17 8.13
CA MET A 46 1.74 -6.23 7.11
C MET A 46 0.22 -6.24 6.96
N PRO A 47 -0.40 -5.12 6.56
CA PRO A 47 -1.83 -5.09 6.25
C PRO A 47 -2.12 -6.01 5.04
N SER A 48 -3.18 -6.80 5.13
CA SER A 48 -3.58 -7.73 4.06
C SER A 48 -3.87 -7.00 2.75
N GLY A 49 -3.54 -7.66 1.63
CA GLY A 49 -3.74 -7.11 0.29
C GLY A 49 -2.68 -6.09 -0.14
N TRP A 50 -1.54 -6.04 0.56
CA TRP A 50 -0.44 -5.12 0.27
C TRP A 50 0.92 -5.79 0.41
N ALA A 51 1.80 -5.51 -0.54
CA ALA A 51 3.19 -5.95 -0.54
C ALA A 51 4.15 -4.76 -0.68
N PHE A 52 5.38 -4.89 -0.18
CA PHE A 52 6.43 -3.88 -0.36
C PHE A 52 7.53 -4.41 -1.29
N LEU A 53 7.54 -3.94 -2.54
CA LEU A 53 8.46 -4.38 -3.60
C LEU A 53 9.15 -3.17 -4.25
N GLY A 54 10.45 -3.28 -4.54
CA GLY A 54 11.18 -2.22 -5.26
C GLY A 54 11.16 -0.85 -4.56
N GLY A 55 11.01 -0.82 -3.24
CA GLY A 55 10.90 0.42 -2.46
C GLY A 55 9.51 1.04 -2.41
N LYS A 56 8.48 0.35 -2.91
CA LYS A 56 7.10 0.85 -3.00
C LYS A 56 6.09 -0.17 -2.45
N TRP A 57 5.00 0.35 -1.89
CA TRP A 57 3.82 -0.41 -1.45
C TRP A 57 2.86 -0.59 -2.61
N ILE A 58 2.67 -1.81 -3.04
CA ILE A 58 1.74 -2.17 -4.11
C ILE A 58 0.55 -2.93 -3.52
N PRO A 59 -0.66 -2.75 -4.03
CA PRO A 59 -1.75 -3.66 -3.72
C PRO A 59 -1.39 -5.04 -4.26
N GLU A 60 -1.64 -6.09 -3.48
CA GLU A 60 -1.61 -7.47 -3.97
C GLU A 60 -2.82 -7.62 -4.90
N THR A 61 -2.62 -7.41 -6.19
CA THR A 61 -3.66 -7.73 -7.17
C THR A 61 -3.85 -9.25 -7.15
N ARG A 62 -5.11 -9.69 -7.04
CA ARG A 62 -5.51 -11.11 -7.03
C ARG A 62 -5.15 -11.88 -8.32
N GLU A 63 -4.39 -11.29 -9.24
CA GLU A 63 -3.92 -11.95 -10.47
C GLU A 63 -2.65 -12.78 -10.27
N SER A 64 -2.03 -12.75 -9.08
CA SER A 64 -0.91 -13.65 -8.74
C SER A 64 -1.34 -15.05 -8.28
N CYS A 65 -2.64 -15.38 -8.35
CA CYS A 65 -3.21 -16.70 -8.02
C CYS A 65 -4.01 -17.31 -9.18
N ALA A 66 -3.63 -17.03 -10.43
CA ALA A 66 -4.03 -17.87 -11.55
C ALA A 66 -2.87 -18.84 -11.81
N GLU A 67 -3.04 -20.07 -11.33
CA GLU A 67 -2.24 -21.24 -11.73
C GLU A 67 -2.34 -21.51 -13.23
#